data_AF-A0A0S2S2A8-F1
#
_entry.id   AF-A0A0S2S2A8-F1
#
_cell.length_a   1.000
_cell.length_b   1.000
_cell.length_c   1.000
_cell.angle_alpha   90.00
_cell.angle_beta   90.00
_cell.angle_gamma   90.00
#
_symmetry.space_group_name_H-M   'P 1'
#
loop_
_entity.id
_entity.type
_entity.pdbx_description
1 polymer ?
#
loop_
_entity_poly.entity_id
_entity_poly.type
_entity_poly.pdbx_seq_one_letter_code
_entity_poly.pdbx_strand_id
1 'polypeptide(L)' 'MVCIQQKTFTKITVTDIINEAKINRSTFYKYYKDKYDLRELLVKSTLEELSNNIKLNFFKLQYNKINTYRSSFVQYNG' A
#
# COMPACT_ATOMS: atom_id res chain seq x y z
N MET A 1 -24.38 -14.23 -5.48
CA MET A 1 -23.55 -15.14 -6.30
C MET A 1 -22.38 -14.34 -6.88
N VAL A 2 -21.25 -14.27 -6.17
CA VAL A 2 -20.08 -13.46 -6.57
C VAL A 2 -19.00 -14.39 -7.09
N CYS A 3 -19.02 -14.70 -8.39
CA CYS A 3 -17.96 -15.50 -9.03
C CYS A 3 -17.42 -14.89 -10.34
N ILE A 4 -17.74 -13.64 -10.68
CA ILE A 4 -17.39 -13.09 -12.01
C ILE A 4 -16.01 -12.42 -12.07
N GLN A 5 -15.41 -12.00 -10.95
CA GLN A 5 -14.18 -11.19 -11.00
C GLN A 5 -12.85 -11.97 -11.07
N GLN A 6 -12.81 -13.25 -10.75
CA GLN A 6 -11.52 -13.99 -10.72
C GLN A 6 -11.00 -14.35 -12.12
N LYS A 7 -11.83 -14.30 -13.17
CA LYS A 7 -11.43 -14.78 -14.50
C LYS A 7 -10.42 -13.89 -15.22
N THR A 8 -10.26 -12.62 -14.85
CA THR A 8 -9.35 -11.72 -15.58
C THR A 8 -7.89 -11.95 -15.19
N PHE A 9 -7.58 -11.97 -13.89
CA PHE A 9 -6.18 -12.14 -13.44
C PHE A 9 -5.63 -13.53 -13.77
N THR A 10 -6.44 -14.58 -13.65
CA THR A 10 -5.99 -15.95 -13.98
C THR A 10 -5.60 -16.09 -15.46
N LYS A 11 -6.17 -15.28 -16.35
CA LYS A 11 -5.83 -15.25 -17.78
C LYS A 11 -4.57 -14.45 -18.11
N ILE A 12 -4.18 -13.47 -17.29
CA ILE A 12 -2.96 -12.68 -17.51
C ILE A 12 -1.75 -13.62 -17.41
N THR A 13 -0.87 -13.61 -18.40
CA THR A 13 0.38 -14.37 -18.37
C THR A 13 1.55 -13.51 -17.92
N VAL A 14 2.64 -14.15 -17.50
CA VAL A 14 3.90 -13.43 -17.23
C VAL A 14 4.40 -12.71 -18.48
N THR A 15 4.18 -13.28 -19.67
CA THR A 15 4.52 -12.64 -20.94
C THR A 15 3.75 -11.35 -21.16
N ASP A 16 2.45 -11.33 -20.87
CA ASP A 16 1.63 -10.11 -20.98
C ASP A 16 2.16 -9.01 -20.05
N ILE A 17 2.52 -9.37 -18.82
CA ILE A 17 3.09 -8.44 -17.83
C ILE A 17 4.42 -7.87 -18.31
N ILE A 18 5.31 -8.73 -18.81
CA ILE A 18 6.63 -8.34 -19.33
C ILE A 18 6.48 -7.38 -20.51
N ASN A 19 5.56 -7.68 -21.44
CA ASN A 19 5.31 -6.88 -22.63
C ASN A 19 4.75 -5.50 -22.25
N GLU A 20 3.75 -5.45 -21.37
CA GLU A 20 3.12 -4.20 -20.94
C GLU A 20 4.09 -3.33 -20.14
N ALA A 21 4.84 -3.93 -19.21
CA ALA A 21 5.81 -3.21 -18.38
C ALA A 21 7.11 -2.86 -19.14
N LYS A 22 7.28 -3.35 -20.38
CA LYS A 22 8.48 -3.16 -21.21
C LYS A 22 9.77 -3.55 -20.48
N ILE A 23 9.74 -4.69 -19.79
CA ILE A 23 10.91 -5.22 -19.06
C ILE A 23 11.38 -6.52 -19.69
N ASN A 24 12.62 -6.91 -19.39
CA ASN A 24 13.17 -8.16 -19.90
C ASN A 24 12.67 -9.33 -19.05
N ARG A 25 12.52 -10.50 -19.67
CA ARG A 25 12.10 -11.73 -18.97
C ARG A 25 13.05 -12.09 -17.82
N SER A 26 14.36 -11.99 -18.03
CA SER A 26 15.37 -12.22 -16.98
C SER A 26 15.23 -11.25 -15.81
N THR A 27 14.83 -9.99 -16.09
CA THR A 27 14.58 -9.00 -15.04
C THR A 27 13.33 -9.38 -14.24
N PHE A 28 12.25 -9.81 -14.88
CA PHE A 28 11.06 -10.27 -14.16
C PHE A 28 11.40 -11.43 -13.21
N TYR A 29 12.03 -12.49 -13.72
CA TYR A 29 12.33 -13.69 -12.93
C TYR A 29 13.46 -13.51 -11.92
N LYS A 30 14.22 -12.41 -11.97
CA LYS A 30 15.15 -12.01 -10.91
C LYS A 30 14.42 -11.63 -9.62
N TYR A 31 13.24 -11.05 -9.74
CA TYR A 31 12.47 -10.51 -8.61
C TYR A 31 11.23 -11.32 -8.27
N TYR A 32 10.63 -12.00 -9.25
CA TYR A 32 9.35 -12.69 -9.08
C TYR A 32 9.38 -14.10 -9.66
N LYS A 33 8.86 -15.08 -8.92
CA LYS A 33 8.75 -16.45 -9.40
C LYS A 33 7.65 -16.61 -10.46
N ASP A 34 6.54 -15.91 -10.26
CA ASP A 34 5.42 -15.85 -11.19
C ASP A 34 4.55 -14.61 -10.93
N LYS A 35 3.40 -14.53 -11.61
CA LYS A 35 2.44 -13.42 -11.43
C LYS A 35 1.78 -13.39 -10.05
N TYR A 36 1.66 -14.52 -9.36
CA TYR A 36 1.04 -14.60 -8.04
C TYR A 36 2.00 -14.07 -6.98
N ASP A 37 3.28 -14.40 -7.08
CA ASP A 37 4.36 -13.87 -6.26
C ASP A 37 4.45 -12.33 -6.39
N LEU A 38 4.41 -11.81 -7.62
CA LEU A 38 4.31 -10.37 -7.87
C LEU A 38 3.09 -9.74 -7.18
N ARG A 39 1.91 -10.37 -7.31
CA ARG A 39 0.67 -9.88 -6.69
C ARG A 39 0.78 -9.86 -5.18
N GLU A 40 1.30 -10.91 -4.57
CA GLU A 40 1.43 -11.01 -3.12
C GLU A 40 2.33 -9.89 -2.58
N LEU A 41 3.47 -9.65 -3.24
CA LEU A 41 4.40 -8.59 -2.86
C LEU A 41 3.76 -7.20 -2.98
N LEU A 42 3.01 -6.93 -4.05
CA LEU A 42 2.26 -5.68 -4.24
C LEU A 42 1.18 -5.48 -3.16
N VAL A 43 0.42 -6.53 -2.84
CA VAL A 43 -0.62 -6.46 -1.80
C VAL A 43 0.04 -6.19 -0.45
N LYS A 44 1.12 -6.90 -0.13
CA LYS A 44 1.85 -6.74 1.11
C LYS A 44 2.41 -5.32 1.24
N SER A 45 3.10 -4.81 0.22
CA SER A 45 3.67 -3.45 0.26
C SER A 45 2.60 -2.38 0.43
N THR A 46 1.46 -2.53 -0.27
CA THR A 46 0.33 -1.60 -0.17
C THR A 46 -0.28 -1.62 1.24
N LEU A 47 -0.43 -2.80 1.84
CA LEU A 47 -0.96 -2.93 3.20
C LEU A 47 0.01 -2.37 4.25
N GLU A 48 1.31 -2.57 4.07
CA GLU A 48 2.34 -2.00 4.94
C GLU A 48 2.36 -0.47 4.86
N GLU A 49 2.29 0.09 3.66
CA GLU A 49 2.20 1.54 3.44
C GLU A 49 0.94 2.13 4.09
N LEU A 50 -0.22 1.49 3.87
CA LEU A 50 -1.48 1.90 4.48
C LEU A 50 -1.40 1.87 6.01
N SER A 51 -0.87 0.79 6.59
CA SER A 51 -0.69 0.63 8.03
C SER A 51 0.21 1.74 8.60
N ASN A 52 1.30 2.06 7.91
CA ASN A 52 2.22 3.13 8.31
C ASN A 52 1.55 4.51 8.25
N ASN A 53 0.82 4.79 7.17
CA ASN A 53 0.09 6.05 7.01
C ASN A 53 -0.98 6.24 8.10
N ILE A 54 -1.72 5.17 8.44
CA ILE A 54 -2.71 5.20 9.53
C ILE A 54 -2.02 5.49 10.87
N LYS A 55 -0.93 4.79 11.19
CA LYS A 55 -0.17 5.01 12.44
C LYS A 55 0.33 6.45 12.54
N LEU A 56 0.94 6.98 11.48
CA LEU A 56 1.44 8.36 11.44
C LEU A 56 0.31 9.38 11.63
N ASN A 57 -0.83 9.18 10.98
CA ASN A 57 -1.98 10.05 11.16
C ASN A 57 -2.53 10.00 12.59
N PHE A 58 -2.61 8.82 13.19
CA PHE A 58 -3.03 8.69 14.59
C PHE A 58 -2.09 9.46 15.53
N PHE A 59 -0.78 9.31 15.38
CA PHE A 59 0.19 10.06 16.19
C PHE A 59 0.09 11.57 15.97
N LYS A 60 -0.05 12.03 14.72
CA LYS A 60 -0.27 13.45 14.39
C LYS A 60 -1.54 13.99 15.05
N LEU A 61 -2.64 13.24 15.02
CA LEU A 61 -3.89 13.64 15.65
C LEU A 61 -3.75 13.75 17.17
N GLN A 62 -3.08 12.79 17.83
CA GLN A 62 -2.83 12.85 19.27
C GLN A 62 -1.91 14.03 19.63
N TYR A 63 -0.82 14.22 18.88
CA TYR A 63 0.11 15.34 19.09
C TYR A 63 -0.58 16.69 18.91
N ASN A 64 -1.35 16.87 17.84
CA ASN A 64 -2.09 18.10 17.60
C ASN A 64 -3.13 18.34 18.69
N LYS A 65 -3.88 17.31 19.11
CA LYS A 65 -4.83 17.41 20.21
C LYS A 65 -4.17 17.91 21.50
N ILE A 66 -3.00 17.37 21.86
CA ILE A 66 -2.24 17.81 23.04
C ILE A 66 -1.78 19.28 22.90
N ASN A 67 -1.28 19.68 21.74
CA ASN A 67 -0.82 21.06 21.52
C ASN A 67 -1.96 22.08 21.49
N THR A 68 -3.13 21.71 20.95
CA THR A 68 -4.32 22.56 21.00
C THR A 68 -4.76 22.80 22.44
N TYR A 69 -4.80 21.76 23.29
CA TYR A 69 -5.10 21.95 24.72
C TYR A 69 -4.04 22.80 25.42
N ARG A 70 -2.75 22.58 25.12
CA ARG A 70 -1.66 23.36 25.72
C ARG A 70 -1.76 24.84 25.34
N SER A 71 -2.15 25.16 24.11
CA SER A 71 -2.34 26.55 23.65
C SER A 71 -3.57 27.21 24.29
N SER A 72 -4.69 26.49 24.45
CA SER A 72 -5.88 26.98 25.15
C SER A 72 -5.66 27.26 26.64
N PHE A 73 -4.82 26.47 27.32
CA PHE A 73 -4.49 26.68 28.74
C PHE A 73 -3.59 27.89 28.99
N VAL A 74 -2.76 28.28 28.02
CA VAL A 74 -1.85 29.43 28.13
C VAL A 74 -2.59 30.77 27.94
N GLN A 75 -3.71 30.79 27.20
CA GLN A 75 -4.52 32.01 27.03
C GLN A 75 -5.53 32.24 28.17
N TYR A 76 -5.91 31.20 28.92
CA TYR A 76 -6.90 31.33 30.00
C TYR A 76 -6.29 31.75 31.35
N ASN A 77 -4.97 31.60 31.51
CA ASN A 77 -4.23 31.93 32.74
C ASN A 77 -3.19 33.04 32.52
N GLY A 78 -3.38 33.88 31.50
CA GLY A 78 -2.56 35.04 31.17
C GLY A 78 -3.27 36.35 31.46
#